data_AF-A0A430SBK9-F1
#
_entry.id   AF-A0A430SBK9-F1
#
_cell.length_a   1.000
_cell.length_b   1.000
_cell.length_c   1.000
_cell.angle_alpha   90.00
_cell.angle_beta   90.00
_cell.angle_gamma   90.00
#
_symmetry.space_group_name_H-M   'P 1'
#
loop_
_entity.id
_entity.type
_entity.pdbx_description
1 polymer ?
#
loop_
_entity_poly.entity_id
_entity_poly.type
_entity_poly.pdbx_seq_one_letter_code
_entity_poly.pdbx_strand_id
1 'polypeptide(L)'
;AFLQVHGGRRNGYYPRKLETTFGQVDLKVPRDRESRYYPAFLKPYVRRLVDVGEVAVALYAAGVSQRKAAEILSLLLGHRYSHETLSALTDEVLEAAGAFRTR
;
A
#
# COMPACT_ATOMS: atom_id res chain seq x y z
N ALA A 1 8.66 -21.71 -7.68
CA ALA A 1 7.68 -20.78 -8.27
C ALA A 1 8.28 -20.02 -9.47
N PHE A 2 8.76 -18.76 -9.36
CA PHE A 2 9.16 -17.97 -10.54
C PHE A 2 10.28 -18.59 -11.41
N LEU A 3 11.44 -18.94 -10.82
CA LEU A 3 12.57 -19.48 -11.59
C LEU A 3 12.32 -20.86 -12.19
N GLN A 4 11.38 -21.64 -11.64
CA GLN A 4 10.97 -22.92 -12.24
C GLN A 4 10.16 -22.71 -13.51
N VAL A 5 9.41 -21.60 -13.60
CA VAL A 5 8.53 -21.28 -14.73
C VAL A 5 9.28 -20.48 -15.81
N HIS A 6 10.11 -19.51 -15.42
CA HIS A 6 10.75 -18.56 -16.35
C HIS A 6 12.23 -18.85 -16.64
N GLY A 7 12.78 -19.91 -16.04
CA GLY A 7 14.21 -20.19 -16.05
C GLY A 7 15.03 -19.09 -15.37
N GLY A 8 16.35 -19.28 -15.30
CA GLY A 8 17.30 -18.35 -14.69
C GLY A 8 17.89 -18.85 -13.37
N ARG A 9 18.72 -18.01 -12.74
CA ARG A 9 19.47 -18.37 -11.53
C ARG A 9 19.26 -17.35 -10.42
N ARG A 10 19.25 -17.83 -9.18
CA ARG A 10 19.22 -16.96 -7.98
C ARG A 10 20.52 -16.15 -7.91
N ASN A 11 20.41 -14.87 -7.56
CA ASN A 11 21.54 -13.96 -7.43
C ASN A 11 21.55 -13.24 -6.07
N GLY A 12 21.35 -14.03 -5.02
CA GLY A 12 21.35 -13.56 -3.64
C GLY A 12 20.19 -12.62 -3.31
N TYR A 13 20.45 -11.70 -2.39
CA TYR A 13 19.49 -10.76 -1.83
C TYR A 13 20.09 -9.36 -1.82
N TYR A 14 19.25 -8.34 -1.90
CA TYR A 14 19.64 -6.95 -1.61
C TYR A 14 18.88 -6.45 -0.37
N PRO A 15 19.50 -5.59 0.45
CA PRO A 15 18.83 -4.98 1.58
C PRO A 15 17.85 -3.90 1.11
N ARG A 16 16.66 -3.85 1.68
CA ARG A 16 15.67 -2.80 1.46
C ARG A 16 15.02 -2.40 2.77
N LYS A 17 15.05 -1.10 3.08
CA LYS A 17 14.30 -0.53 4.18
C LYS A 17 12.88 -0.20 3.71
N LEU A 18 11.89 -0.73 4.42
CA LEU A 18 10.48 -0.48 4.14
C LEU A 18 9.83 0.16 5.35
N GLU A 19 9.29 1.35 5.16
CA GLU A 19 8.50 2.03 6.19
C GLU A 19 7.09 1.43 6.19
N THR A 20 6.70 0.86 7.32
CA THR A 20 5.36 0.30 7.53
C THR A 20 4.64 1.11 8.60
N THR A 21 3.34 0.89 8.76
CA THR A 21 2.53 1.50 9.82
C THR A 21 3.06 1.17 11.23
N PHE A 22 3.74 0.04 11.40
CA PHE A 22 4.34 -0.40 12.66
C PHE A 22 5.81 0.01 12.82
N GLY A 23 6.34 0.83 11.90
CA GLY A 23 7.72 1.28 11.88
C GLY A 23 8.54 0.73 10.71
N GLN A 24 9.85 0.97 10.74
CA GLN A 24 10.75 0.58 9.66
C GLN A 24 11.13 -0.90 9.79
N VAL A 25 11.01 -1.64 8.69
CA VAL A 25 11.40 -3.05 8.57
C VAL A 25 12.58 -3.16 7.60
N ASP A 26 13.64 -3.83 8.03
CA ASP A 26 14.77 -4.21 7.20
C ASP A 26 14.49 -5.53 6.47
N LEU A 27 14.40 -5.49 5.14
CA LEU A 27 14.10 -6.63 4.30
C LEU A 27 15.34 -7.12 3.54
N LYS A 28 15.47 -8.44 3.40
CA LYS A 28 16.38 -9.08 2.43
C LYS A 28 15.55 -9.54 1.25
N VAL A 29 15.55 -8.76 0.17
CA VAL A 29 14.70 -9.03 -1.00
C VAL A 29 15.43 -9.94 -1.99
N PRO A 30 14.87 -11.10 -2.36
CA PRO A 30 15.50 -12.00 -3.31
C PRO A 30 15.52 -11.39 -4.71
N ARG A 31 16.59 -11.66 -5.47
CA ARG A 31 16.71 -11.27 -6.87
C ARG A 31 17.23 -12.41 -7.74
N ASP A 32 16.81 -12.41 -8.99
CA ASP A 32 17.40 -13.23 -10.05
C ASP A 32 18.56 -12.50 -10.72
N ARG A 33 19.35 -13.23 -11.51
CA ARG A 33 20.52 -12.67 -12.21
C ARG A 33 20.11 -11.74 -13.34
N GLU A 34 18.98 -12.02 -13.96
CA GLU A 34 18.41 -11.24 -15.05
C GLU A 34 17.53 -10.06 -14.56
N SER A 35 17.35 -9.89 -13.24
CA SER A 35 16.50 -8.85 -12.62
C SER A 35 15.05 -8.80 -13.12
N ARG A 36 14.50 -9.97 -13.48
CA ARG A 36 13.12 -10.14 -13.97
C ARG A 36 12.15 -10.49 -12.85
N TYR A 37 12.65 -10.93 -11.69
CA TYR A 37 11.82 -11.32 -10.56
C TYR A 37 11.54 -10.14 -9.62
N TYR A 38 10.26 -9.95 -9.28
CA TYR A 38 9.81 -9.08 -8.21
C TYR A 38 8.79 -9.83 -7.33
N PRO A 39 8.87 -9.74 -5.98
CA PRO A 39 7.85 -10.32 -5.13
C PRO A 39 6.52 -9.60 -5.34
N ALA A 40 5.43 -10.36 -5.57
CA ALA A 40 4.12 -9.80 -5.92
C ALA A 40 3.57 -8.81 -4.86
N PHE A 41 3.87 -9.05 -3.58
CA PHE A 41 3.44 -8.19 -2.47
C PHE A 41 4.32 -6.94 -2.29
N LEU A 42 5.48 -6.86 -2.94
CA LEU A 42 6.39 -5.72 -2.88
C LEU A 42 6.50 -5.06 -4.25
N LYS A 43 5.68 -4.03 -4.49
CA LYS A 43 5.81 -3.21 -5.70
C LYS A 43 7.25 -2.67 -5.83
N PRO A 44 7.83 -2.66 -7.03
CA PRO A 44 9.16 -2.09 -7.26
C PRO A 44 9.25 -0.64 -6.75
N TYR A 45 10.39 -0.27 -6.17
CA TYR A 45 10.73 1.09 -5.73
C TYR A 45 9.88 1.73 -4.59
N VAL A 46 8.78 1.11 -4.16
CA VAL A 46 7.94 1.60 -3.04
C VAL A 46 8.68 1.59 -1.69
N ARG A 47 8.82 2.75 -1.04
CA ARG A 47 9.54 2.85 0.25
C ARG A 47 8.64 2.87 1.49
N ARG A 48 7.34 3.11 1.31
CA ARG A 48 6.32 3.21 2.37
C ARG A 48 5.14 2.30 2.04
N LEU A 49 4.66 1.56 3.04
CA LEU A 49 3.44 0.74 3.01
C LEU A 49 2.26 1.43 3.72
N VAL A 50 2.27 2.77 3.85
CA VAL A 50 1.07 3.47 4.32
C VAL A 50 0.14 3.66 3.13
N ASP A 51 -0.92 2.86 3.07
CA ASP A 51 -2.00 3.08 2.12
C ASP A 51 -2.90 4.19 2.65
N VAL A 52 -2.90 5.32 1.94
CA VAL A 52 -3.74 6.48 2.25
C VAL A 52 -5.21 6.09 2.27
N GLY A 53 -5.64 5.19 1.37
CA GLY A 53 -7.02 4.72 1.29
C GLY A 53 -7.42 3.94 2.54
N GLU A 54 -6.57 3.05 3.03
CA GLU A 54 -6.85 2.25 4.23
C GLU A 54 -7.00 3.14 5.47
N VAL A 55 -6.12 4.13 5.63
CA VAL A 55 -6.22 5.09 6.73
C VAL A 55 -7.44 6.00 6.57
N ALA A 56 -7.78 6.41 5.34
CA ALA A 56 -8.97 7.21 5.07
C ALA A 56 -10.26 6.45 5.43
N VAL A 57 -10.36 5.18 5.07
CA VAL A 57 -11.50 4.31 5.40
C VAL A 57 -11.60 4.09 6.91
N ALA A 58 -10.47 3.87 7.60
CA ALA A 58 -10.45 3.73 9.06
C ALA A 58 -10.92 5.01 9.77
N LEU A 59 -10.50 6.19 9.30
CA LEU A 59 -10.94 7.48 9.82
C LEU A 59 -12.44 7.71 9.58
N TYR A 60 -12.93 7.38 8.38
CA TYR A 60 -14.35 7.44 8.07
C TYR A 60 -15.18 6.52 8.98
N ALA A 61 -14.74 5.26 9.16
CA ALA A 61 -15.39 4.31 10.05
C ALA A 61 -15.39 4.76 11.52
N ALA A 62 -14.39 5.52 11.94
CA ALA A 62 -14.31 6.15 13.26
C ALA A 62 -15.17 7.43 13.39
N GLY A 63 -15.92 7.82 12.34
CA GLY A 63 -16.78 8.99 12.34
C GLY A 63 -16.05 10.32 12.10
N VAL A 64 -14.79 10.28 11.67
CA VAL A 64 -14.03 11.49 11.32
C VAL A 64 -14.54 12.02 9.99
N SER A 65 -14.88 13.31 9.93
CA SER A 65 -15.33 13.93 8.68
C SER A 65 -14.23 13.90 7.63
N GLN A 66 -14.60 13.76 6.34
CA GLN A 66 -13.62 13.68 5.25
C GLN A 66 -12.70 14.90 5.18
N ARG A 67 -13.19 16.09 5.54
CA ARG A 67 -12.37 17.31 5.66
C ARG A 67 -11.33 17.18 6.77
N LYS A 68 -11.73 16.67 7.94
CA LYS A 68 -10.81 16.48 9.06
C LYS A 68 -9.82 15.35 8.80
N ALA A 69 -10.25 14.27 8.14
CA ALA A 69 -9.38 13.20 7.68
C ALA A 69 -8.32 13.72 6.70
N ALA A 70 -8.70 14.60 5.77
CA ALA A 70 -7.76 15.24 4.84
C ALA A 70 -6.72 16.10 5.56
N GLU A 71 -7.11 16.88 6.57
CA GLU A 71 -6.18 17.63 7.42
C GLU A 71 -5.21 16.69 8.15
N ILE A 72 -5.73 15.64 8.80
CA ILE A 72 -4.92 14.69 9.58
C ILE A 72 -3.91 13.98 8.67
N LEU A 73 -4.37 13.43 7.54
CA LEU A 73 -3.50 12.76 6.58
C LEU A 73 -2.45 13.71 6.00
N SER A 74 -2.82 14.98 5.78
CA SER A 74 -1.88 15.97 5.28
C SER A 74 -0.80 16.31 6.30
N LEU A 75 -1.16 16.41 7.57
CA LEU A 75 -0.23 16.64 8.68
C LEU A 75 0.70 15.44 8.90
N LEU A 76 0.17 14.22 8.84
CA LEU A 76 0.92 12.99 9.11
C LEU A 76 1.87 12.60 7.97
N LEU A 77 1.44 12.79 6.72
CA LEU A 77 2.16 12.30 5.55
C LEU A 77 2.89 13.41 4.77
N GLY A 78 2.69 14.68 5.13
CA GLY A 78 3.38 15.82 4.52
C GLY A 78 2.94 16.16 3.10
N HIS A 79 1.84 15.60 2.62
CA HIS A 79 1.25 15.86 1.32
C HIS A 79 -0.14 16.48 1.48
N ARG A 80 -0.55 17.37 0.56
CA ARG A 80 -1.91 17.94 0.59
C ARG A 80 -2.89 16.93 0.03
N TYR A 81 -3.82 16.45 0.86
CA TYR A 81 -4.96 15.63 0.44
C TYR A 81 -6.23 16.48 0.39
N SER A 82 -7.08 16.25 -0.61
CA SER A 82 -8.39 16.89 -0.68
C SER A 82 -9.47 15.97 -0.12
N HIS A 83 -10.51 16.54 0.48
CA HIS A 83 -11.63 15.76 1.01
C HIS A 83 -12.41 15.02 -0.09
N GLU A 84 -12.42 15.56 -1.31
CA GLU A 84 -12.99 14.90 -2.49
C GLU A 84 -12.23 13.62 -2.83
N THR A 85 -10.90 13.65 -2.72
CA THR A 85 -10.05 12.47 -2.96
C THR A 85 -10.35 11.38 -1.92
N LEU A 86 -10.49 11.77 -0.65
CA LEU A 86 -10.81 10.81 0.41
C LEU A 86 -12.23 10.26 0.29
N SER A 87 -13.20 11.10 -0.10
CA SER A 87 -14.56 10.65 -0.38
C SER A 87 -14.56 9.59 -1.47
N ALA A 88 -13.90 9.85 -2.60
CA ALA A 88 -13.84 8.90 -3.71
C ALA A 88 -13.21 7.55 -3.31
N LEU A 89 -12.14 7.57 -2.50
CA LEU A 89 -11.53 6.36 -1.96
C LEU A 89 -12.48 5.59 -1.04
N THR A 90 -13.21 6.29 -0.16
CA THR A 90 -14.18 5.64 0.72
C THR A 90 -15.40 5.12 -0.04
N ASP A 91 -15.83 5.83 -1.08
CA ASP A 91 -16.98 5.46 -1.91
C ASP A 91 -16.71 4.15 -2.66
N GLU A 92 -15.50 3.95 -3.21
CA GLU A 92 -15.09 2.69 -3.85
C GLU A 92 -15.22 1.49 -2.90
N VAL A 93 -14.84 1.67 -1.63
CA VAL A 93 -14.95 0.62 -0.61
C VAL A 93 -16.40 0.38 -0.20
N LEU A 94 -17.21 1.43 -0.09
CA LEU A 94 -18.64 1.32 0.21
C LEU A 94 -19.40 0.59 -0.91
N GLU A 95 -19.08 0.87 -2.18
CA GLU A 95 -19.63 0.17 -3.33
C GLU A 95 -19.29 -1.33 -3.28
N ALA A 96 -18.03 -1.67 -3.04
CA ALA A 96 -17.59 -3.06 -2.91
C ALA A 96 -18.29 -3.78 -1.75
N ALA A 97 -18.46 -3.10 -0.60
CA ALA A 97 -19.18 -3.64 0.55
C ALA A 97 -20.68 -3.84 0.27
N GLY A 98 -21.29 -2.94 -0.50
CA GLY A 98 -22.67 -3.06 -0.98
C GLY A 98 -22.86 -4.27 -1.89
N ALA A 99 -21.99 -4.44 -2.88
CA ALA A 99 -22.00 -5.59 -3.79
C ALA A 99 -21.77 -6.93 -3.06
N PHE A 100 -20.93 -6.93 -2.02
CA PHE A 100 -20.73 -8.12 -1.19
C PHE A 100 -21.98 -8.52 -0.42
N ARG A 101 -22.78 -7.56 0.05
CA ARG A 101 -24.00 -7.83 0.84
C ARG A 101 -25.13 -8.44 0.01
N THR A 102 -25.16 -8.16 -1.28
CA THR A 102 -26.18 -8.66 -2.22
C THR A 102 -25.76 -9.95 -2.94
N ARG A 103 -24.57 -10.47 -2.61
CA ARG A 103 -24.03 -11.73 -3.13
C ARG A 103 -24.43 -12.91 -2.24
#